data_AF-A0A9X4S6H9-F1
#
_entry.id   AF-A0A9X4S6H9-F1
#
_cell.length_a   1.000
_cell.length_b   1.000
_cell.length_c   1.000
_cell.angle_alpha   90.00
_cell.angle_beta   90.00
_cell.angle_gamma   90.00
#
_symmetry.space_group_name_H-M   'P 1'
#
loop_
_entity.id
_entity.type
_entity.pdbx_description
1 polymer ?
#
loop_
_entity_poly.entity_id
_entity_poly.type
_entity_poly.pdbx_seq_one_letter_code
_entity_poly.pdbx_strand_id
1 'polypeptide(L)'
;MTGKIQSNTVDAQGAISELTGLQGISNFKTVEFGESNVQSMLLGKTLANELMNDISKITSCVLTQANKFPELAERIEQRDSQDAKGWK
;
A
#
# COMPACT_ATOMS: atom_id res chain seq x y z
N MET A 1 -33.05 16.93 -9.61
CA MET A 1 -31.61 16.75 -9.90
C MET A 1 -31.23 15.39 -9.36
N THR A 2 -31.10 14.37 -10.23
CA THR A 2 -30.67 13.02 -9.82
C THR A 2 -29.27 13.10 -9.23
N GLY A 3 -29.09 12.66 -7.99
CA GLY A 3 -27.80 12.65 -7.31
C GLY A 3 -26.74 11.99 -8.19
N LYS A 4 -25.68 12.74 -8.50
CA LYS A 4 -24.59 12.25 -9.34
C LYS A 4 -23.77 11.27 -8.51
N ILE A 5 -23.64 10.03 -8.95
CA ILE A 5 -22.72 9.05 -8.34
C ILE A 5 -21.31 9.62 -8.51
N GLN A 6 -20.60 9.83 -7.39
CA GLN A 6 -19.27 10.45 -7.38
C GLN A 6 -18.13 9.42 -7.23
N SER A 7 -18.44 8.19 -6.77
CA SER A 7 -17.43 7.14 -6.64
C SER A 7 -17.11 6.48 -7.98
N ASN A 8 -15.83 6.18 -8.20
CA ASN A 8 -15.37 5.36 -9.32
C ASN A 8 -14.53 4.19 -8.79
N THR A 9 -15.16 3.01 -8.72
CA THR A 9 -14.52 1.76 -8.27
C THR A 9 -13.44 1.27 -9.23
N VAL A 10 -13.57 1.57 -10.53
CA VAL A 10 -12.58 1.21 -11.56
C VAL A 10 -11.29 2.02 -11.39
N ASP A 11 -11.40 3.34 -11.16
CA ASP A 11 -10.22 4.19 -10.91
C ASP A 11 -9.54 3.81 -9.59
N ALA A 12 -10.32 3.49 -8.55
CA ALA A 12 -9.78 3.02 -7.28
C ALA A 12 -9.03 1.68 -7.45
N GLN A 13 -9.58 0.73 -8.21
CA GLN A 13 -8.92 -0.54 -8.51
C GLN A 13 -7.63 -0.32 -9.35
N GLY A 14 -7.68 0.60 -10.32
CA GLY A 14 -6.55 0.97 -11.16
C GLY A 14 -5.38 1.53 -10.35
N ALA A 15 -5.65 2.45 -9.42
CA ALA A 15 -4.62 3.03 -8.54
C ALA A 15 -3.93 1.97 -7.66
N ILE A 16 -4.67 0.96 -7.19
CA ILE A 16 -4.09 -0.17 -6.44
C ILE A 16 -3.29 -1.10 -7.35
N SER A 17 -3.74 -1.32 -8.58
CA SER A 17 -2.99 -2.13 -9.55
C SER A 17 -1.67 -1.46 -9.92
N GLU A 18 -1.62 -0.13 -10.02
CA GLU A 18 -0.37 0.62 -10.23
C GLU A 18 0.57 0.47 -9.03
N LEU A 19 0.04 0.61 -7.81
CA LEU A 19 0.81 0.47 -6.58
C LEU A 19 1.38 -0.94 -6.40
N THR A 20 0.58 -1.98 -6.65
CA THR A 20 0.99 -3.39 -6.52
C THR A 20 1.80 -3.90 -7.70
N GLY A 21 1.72 -3.22 -8.85
CA GLY A 21 2.52 -3.51 -10.04
C GLY A 21 3.96 -2.99 -9.97
N LEU A 22 4.31 -2.17 -8.97
CA LEU A 22 5.67 -1.70 -8.76
C LEU A 22 6.62 -2.86 -8.43
N GLN A 23 7.62 -3.07 -9.28
CA GLN A 23 8.61 -4.11 -9.07
C GLN A 23 9.46 -3.82 -7.82
N GLY A 24 9.67 -4.84 -7.00
CA GLY A 24 10.56 -4.77 -5.83
C GLY A 24 9.89 -4.38 -4.50
N ILE A 25 8.60 -4.04 -4.49
CA ILE A 25 7.83 -3.71 -3.27
C ILE A 25 7.74 -4.86 -2.26
N SER A 26 7.98 -6.09 -2.69
CA SER A 26 7.92 -7.30 -1.86
C SER A 26 9.28 -7.99 -1.66
N ASN A 27 10.35 -7.49 -2.28
CA ASN A 27 11.66 -8.14 -2.29
C ASN A 27 12.69 -7.36 -1.43
N PHE A 28 12.54 -7.44 -0.11
CA PHE A 28 13.49 -6.87 0.83
C PHE A 28 14.65 -7.85 1.07
N LYS A 29 15.88 -7.42 0.81
CA LYS A 29 17.08 -8.25 0.99
C LYS A 29 17.85 -7.78 2.21
N THR A 30 18.25 -8.73 3.05
CA THR A 30 19.22 -8.48 4.13
C THR A 30 20.64 -8.69 3.63
N VAL A 31 21.58 -8.01 4.28
CA VAL A 31 23.02 -8.14 4.06
C VAL A 31 23.58 -9.11 5.10
N GLU A 32 24.31 -10.11 4.63
CA GLU A 32 25.11 -11.00 5.47
C GLU A 32 26.55 -11.03 4.98
N PHE A 33 27.48 -11.11 5.94
CA PHE A 33 28.90 -11.21 5.65
C PHE A 33 29.36 -12.65 5.84
N GLY A 34 30.23 -13.13 4.95
CA GLY A 34 30.84 -14.46 5.07
C GLY A 34 31.75 -14.54 6.30
N GLU A 35 32.75 -13.66 6.37
CA GLU A 35 33.59 -13.48 7.56
C GLU A 35 33.96 -11.99 7.68
N SER A 36 33.65 -11.35 8.80
CA SER A 36 34.09 -9.99 9.12
C SER A 36 34.33 -9.87 10.61
N ASN A 37 35.52 -9.42 11.00
CA ASN A 37 35.92 -9.19 12.39
C ASN A 37 36.02 -7.70 12.74
N VAL A 38 35.76 -6.80 11.78
CA VAL A 38 35.79 -5.36 11.99
C VAL A 38 34.47 -4.92 12.63
N GLN A 39 34.53 -4.40 13.86
CA GLN A 39 33.34 -4.04 14.64
C GLN A 39 32.43 -3.02 13.95
N SER A 40 33.01 -2.03 13.27
CA SER A 40 32.24 -1.02 12.52
C SER A 40 31.47 -1.62 11.34
N MET A 41 32.03 -2.64 10.68
CA MET A 41 31.34 -3.38 9.61
C MET A 41 30.15 -4.14 10.17
N LEU A 42 30.31 -4.83 11.30
CA LEU A 42 29.22 -5.56 11.96
C LEU A 42 28.07 -4.63 12.37
N LEU A 43 28.39 -3.46 12.93
CA LEU A 43 27.39 -2.43 13.25
C LEU A 43 26.69 -1.91 11.99
N GLY A 44 27.44 -1.65 10.92
CA GLY A 44 26.89 -1.25 9.64
C GLY A 44 25.93 -2.30 9.05
N LYS A 45 26.26 -3.59 9.18
CA LYS A 45 25.37 -4.70 8.78
C LYS A 45 24.05 -4.66 9.53
N THR A 46 24.11 -4.56 10.86
CA THR A 46 22.91 -4.49 11.70
C THR A 46 22.04 -3.31 11.31
N LEU A 47 22.63 -2.11 11.21
CA LEU A 47 21.91 -0.90 10.83
C LEU A 47 21.25 -1.01 9.45
N ALA A 48 21.97 -1.55 8.45
CA ALA A 48 21.43 -1.73 7.11
C ALA A 48 20.24 -2.70 7.10
N ASN A 49 20.32 -3.79 7.87
CA ASN A 49 19.25 -4.78 7.98
C ASN A 49 18.04 -4.23 8.73
N GLU A 50 18.24 -3.45 9.80
CA GLU A 50 17.18 -2.76 10.53
C GLU A 50 16.46 -1.75 9.64
N LEU A 51 17.22 -0.92 8.92
CA LEU A 51 16.65 0.05 7.98
C LEU A 51 15.81 -0.64 6.90
N MET A 52 16.29 -1.73 6.32
CA MET A 52 15.55 -2.50 5.33
C MET A 52 14.26 -3.09 5.91
N ASN A 53 14.30 -3.57 7.16
CA ASN A 53 13.12 -4.08 7.86
C ASN A 53 12.08 -2.97 8.08
N ASP A 54 12.51 -1.79 8.49
CA ASP A 54 11.59 -0.67 8.72
C ASP A 54 10.97 -0.15 7.42
N ILE A 55 11.74 -0.10 6.33
CA ILE A 55 11.19 0.19 5.00
C ILE A 55 10.13 -0.85 4.62
N SER A 56 10.39 -2.15 4.86
CA SER A 56 9.41 -3.22 4.62
C SER A 56 8.11 -3.02 5.37
N LYS A 57 8.17 -2.64 6.65
CA LYS A 57 6.99 -2.32 7.46
C LYS A 57 6.23 -1.13 6.90
N ILE A 58 6.92 -0.07 6.49
CA ILE A 58 6.30 1.12 5.90
C ILE A 58 5.56 0.75 4.62
N THR A 59 6.23 0.03 3.70
CA THR A 59 5.63 -0.43 2.46
C THR A 59 4.39 -1.30 2.69
N SER A 60 4.47 -2.24 3.64
CA SER A 60 3.33 -3.07 4.04
C SER A 60 2.16 -2.26 4.62
N CYS A 61 2.45 -1.25 5.45
CA CYS A 61 1.44 -0.35 6.00
C CYS A 61 0.75 0.45 4.88
N VAL A 62 1.52 1.05 3.98
CA VAL A 62 0.99 1.82 2.84
C VAL A 62 0.12 0.92 1.96
N LEU A 63 0.58 -0.29 1.64
CA LEU A 63 -0.20 -1.26 0.87
C LEU A 63 -1.51 -1.63 1.59
N THR A 64 -1.46 -1.86 2.89
CA THR A 64 -2.65 -2.18 3.70
C THR A 64 -3.67 -1.05 3.68
N GLN A 65 -3.22 0.20 3.79
CA GLN A 65 -4.14 1.34 3.71
C GLN A 65 -4.65 1.56 2.28
N ALA A 66 -3.80 1.33 1.28
CA ALA A 66 -4.19 1.47 -0.11
C ALA A 66 -5.32 0.49 -0.46
N ASN A 67 -5.22 -0.77 -0.02
CA ASN A 67 -6.26 -1.78 -0.24
C ASN A 67 -7.65 -1.42 0.32
N LYS A 68 -7.77 -0.39 1.17
CA LYS A 68 -9.08 0.11 1.65
C LYS A 68 -9.77 1.05 0.67
N PHE A 69 -9.06 1.66 -0.28
CA PHE A 69 -9.67 2.60 -1.23
C PHE A 69 -10.75 1.95 -2.11
N PRO A 70 -10.56 0.73 -2.65
CA PRO A 70 -11.62 0.03 -3.39
C PRO A 70 -12.86 -0.24 -2.53
N GLU A 71 -12.69 -0.70 -1.29
CA GLU A 71 -13.80 -0.96 -0.36
C GLU A 71 -14.57 0.33 -0.02
N LEU A 72 -13.83 1.44 0.20
CA LEU A 72 -14.43 2.74 0.44
C LEU A 72 -15.19 3.25 -0.79
N ALA A 73 -14.63 3.09 -1.99
CA ALA A 73 -15.29 3.45 -3.24
C ALA A 73 -16.59 2.67 -3.43
N GLU A 74 -16.61 1.37 -3.16
CA GLU A 74 -17.81 0.53 -3.23
C GLU A 74 -18.89 0.97 -2.22
N ARG A 75 -18.49 1.21 -0.96
CA ARG A 75 -19.41 1.71 0.09
C ARG A 75 -20.04 3.05 -0.29
N ILE A 76 -19.27 3.96 -0.89
CA ILE A 76 -19.76 5.26 -1.35
C ILE A 76 -20.71 5.06 -2.54
N GLU A 77 -20.37 4.20 -3.50
CA GLU A 77 -21.22 3.89 -4.66
C GLU A 77 -22.60 3.36 -4.24
N GLN A 78 -22.62 2.44 -3.27
CA GLN A 78 -23.85 1.90 -2.71
C GLN A 78 -24.71 2.96 -2.02
N ARG A 79 -24.08 3.93 -1.34
CA ARG A 79 -24.77 5.01 -0.66
C ARG A 79 -25.29 6.05 -1.64
N ASP A 80 -24.46 6.49 -2.58
CA ASP A 80 -24.85 7.39 -3.68
C ASP A 80 -26.04 6.82 -4.47
N SER A 81 -26.03 5.51 -4.74
CA SER A 81 -27.12 4.80 -5.41
C SER A 81 -28.41 4.75 -4.59
N GLN A 82 -28.33 4.67 -3.26
CA GLN A 82 -29.50 4.71 -2.38
C GLN A 82 -30.10 6.10 -2.28
N ASP A 83 -29.24 7.12 -2.09
CA ASP A 83 -29.67 8.52 -2.02
C ASP A 83 -30.30 8.98 -3.34
N ALA A 84 -29.75 8.55 -4.47
CA ALA A 84 -30.33 8.81 -5.80
C ALA A 84 -31.71 8.15 -6.00
N LYS A 85 -32.00 7.04 -5.32
CA LYS A 85 -33.33 6.39 -5.36
C LYS A 85 -34.35 7.09 -4.45
N GLY A 86 -33.90 7.66 -3.32
CA GLY A 86 -34.77 8.39 -2.38
C GLY A 86 -35.22 9.78 -2.87
N TRP A 87 -34.60 10.30 -3.93
CA TRP A 87 -34.96 11.58 -4.57
C TRP A 87 -35.89 11.42 -5.78
N LYS A 88 -36.45 10.22 -6.00
CA LYS A 88 -37.49 9.97 -7.00
C LYS A 88 -38.88 10.13 -6.41
#